data_AF-A0A6A2Y6G3-F1
#
_entry.id   AF-A0A6A2Y6G3-F1
#
_cell.length_a   1.000
_cell.length_b   1.000
_cell.length_c   1.000
_cell.angle_alpha   90.00
_cell.angle_beta   90.00
_cell.angle_gamma   90.00
#
_symmetry.space_group_name_H-M   'P 1'
#
loop_
_entity.id
_entity.type
_entity.pdbx_description
1 polymer ?
#
loop_
_entity_poly.entity_id
_entity_poly.type
_entity_poly.pdbx_seq_one_letter_code
_entity_poly.pdbx_strand_id
1 'polypeptide(L)'
;METRTDYDRAKELMGPLTSKGLSMPIPIIDLKDVIDPAEHEDIVEKMRLASEKWGFFQVINHGIPQDVINKVIGHSFVCHYYPAYPELKNRYAKCYDPDFLTIILQDQKGLQVLHKDQWIDIDPLEGALIVNIGDLLQLISNDKLRGNEHRVLAKCVGPRILVACFFTTHFQASNKLYGLIKELLSADNSPLYKKTLIKDYLNSFSIKDYNDYALVFMRLK
;
A
#
# COMPACT_ATOMS: atom_id res chain seq x y z
N MET A 1 4.27 21.51 10.90
CA MET A 1 4.06 22.41 9.75
C MET A 1 4.80 21.80 8.58
N GLU A 2 4.12 21.03 7.72
CA GLU A 2 4.71 20.57 6.47
C GLU A 2 4.94 21.81 5.59
N THR A 3 6.18 22.03 5.15
CA THR A 3 6.51 23.17 4.29
C THR A 3 5.89 22.93 2.92
N ARG A 4 5.31 24.00 2.38
CA ARG A 4 4.66 24.10 1.06
C ARG A 4 5.50 23.54 -0.12
N THR A 5 6.79 23.29 0.10
CA THR A 5 7.80 22.85 -0.87
C THR A 5 7.71 21.38 -1.28
N ASP A 6 7.37 20.46 -0.39
CA ASP A 6 7.48 19.03 -0.67
C ASP A 6 6.29 18.52 -1.49
N TYR A 7 5.12 19.09 -1.25
CA TYR A 7 3.90 18.81 -2.02
C TYR A 7 4.01 19.33 -3.46
N ASP A 8 4.55 20.54 -3.64
CA ASP A 8 4.72 21.12 -4.98
C ASP A 8 5.79 20.37 -5.78
N ARG A 9 6.89 19.94 -5.14
CA ARG A 9 7.90 19.07 -5.75
C ARG A 9 7.36 17.67 -6.09
N ALA A 10 6.56 17.06 -5.22
CA ALA A 10 5.90 15.80 -5.52
C ALA A 10 4.92 15.93 -6.70
N LYS A 11 4.22 17.06 -6.81
CA LYS A 11 3.32 17.34 -7.93
C LYS A 11 4.06 17.54 -9.25
N GLU A 12 5.23 18.16 -9.22
CA GLU A 12 6.11 18.34 -10.37
C GLU A 12 6.73 17.01 -10.83
N LEU A 13 7.25 16.22 -9.88
CA LEU A 13 7.84 14.89 -10.14
C LEU A 13 6.82 13.84 -10.62
N MET A 14 5.57 13.92 -10.16
CA MET A 14 4.52 12.96 -10.53
C MET A 14 3.74 13.35 -11.80
N GLY A 15 4.00 14.53 -12.37
CA GLY A 15 3.44 15.00 -13.64
C GLY A 15 1.90 15.13 -13.69
N PRO A 16 1.33 15.75 -14.73
CA PRO A 16 -0.11 15.75 -14.93
C PRO A 16 -0.55 14.40 -15.50
N LEU A 17 -0.87 13.44 -14.64
CA LEU A 17 -1.59 12.21 -15.03
C LEU A 17 -3.08 12.50 -15.27
N THR A 18 -3.40 13.49 -16.11
CA THR A 18 -4.79 13.87 -16.40
C THR A 18 -5.09 13.78 -17.88
N SER A 19 -5.60 12.61 -18.29
CA SER A 19 -6.55 12.59 -19.41
C SER A 19 -7.91 13.06 -18.88
N LYS A 20 -8.31 14.28 -19.25
CA LYS A 20 -9.68 14.82 -19.25
C LYS A 20 -10.63 14.27 -18.16
N GLY A 21 -10.62 14.90 -16.98
CA GLY A 21 -11.82 14.99 -16.14
C GLY A 21 -12.16 13.81 -15.20
N LEU A 22 -11.23 12.91 -14.88
CA LEU A 22 -11.41 11.88 -13.85
C LEU A 22 -10.41 12.03 -12.70
N SER A 23 -10.85 11.64 -11.50
CA SER A 23 -10.10 11.20 -10.30
C SER A 23 -8.57 11.24 -10.43
N MET A 24 -7.86 12.00 -9.58
CA MET A 24 -6.38 11.96 -9.56
C MET A 24 -5.94 10.50 -9.34
N PRO A 25 -5.27 9.87 -10.31
CA PRO A 25 -4.80 8.49 -10.12
C PRO A 25 -3.72 8.48 -9.05
N ILE A 26 -3.64 7.37 -8.30
CA ILE A 26 -2.50 7.14 -7.41
C ILE A 26 -1.18 7.25 -8.19
N PRO A 27 -0.05 7.56 -7.53
CA PRO A 27 1.24 7.69 -8.19
C PRO A 27 1.58 6.48 -9.06
N ILE A 28 2.25 6.72 -10.19
CA ILE A 28 2.79 5.67 -11.06
C ILE A 28 4.31 5.77 -11.02
N ILE A 29 4.95 4.66 -10.70
CA ILE A 29 6.41 4.51 -10.65
C ILE A 29 6.82 3.69 -11.87
N ASP A 30 7.60 4.30 -12.76
CA ASP A 30 8.18 3.63 -13.91
C ASP A 30 9.59 3.14 -13.56
N LEU A 31 9.82 1.82 -13.65
CA LEU A 31 11.12 1.20 -13.34
C LEU A 31 11.99 0.94 -14.56
N LYS A 32 11.58 1.38 -15.76
CA LYS A 32 12.26 1.06 -17.03
C LYS A 32 13.77 1.28 -16.98
N ASP A 33 14.20 2.41 -16.42
CA ASP A 33 15.60 2.85 -16.39
C ASP A 33 16.16 2.88 -14.95
N VAL A 34 15.57 2.12 -14.01
CA VAL A 34 15.98 2.12 -12.59
C VAL A 34 17.44 1.71 -12.35
N ILE A 35 18.07 1.03 -13.31
CA ILE A 35 19.47 0.62 -13.22
C ILE A 35 20.41 1.78 -13.62
N ASP A 36 19.93 2.77 -14.36
CA ASP A 36 20.69 3.97 -14.67
C ASP A 36 20.85 4.81 -13.38
N PRO A 37 22.08 5.07 -12.90
CA PRO A 37 22.30 5.87 -11.69
C PRO A 37 21.68 7.27 -11.75
N ALA A 38 21.57 7.87 -12.95
CA ALA A 38 20.99 9.20 -13.12
C ALA A 38 19.47 9.19 -12.87
N GLU A 39 18.79 8.13 -13.28
CA GLU A 39 17.33 7.97 -13.11
C GLU A 39 16.97 7.33 -11.77
N HIS A 40 17.87 6.51 -11.21
CA HIS A 40 17.66 5.77 -9.97
C HIS A 40 17.29 6.69 -8.81
N GLU A 41 17.99 7.82 -8.64
CA GLU A 41 17.71 8.76 -7.54
C GLU A 41 16.29 9.34 -7.63
N ASP A 42 15.86 9.74 -8.83
CA ASP A 42 14.53 10.29 -9.06
C ASP A 42 13.43 9.24 -8.89
N ILE A 43 13.67 8.00 -9.32
CA ILE A 43 12.74 6.89 -9.13
C ILE A 43 12.59 6.57 -7.64
N VAL A 44 13.70 6.47 -6.90
CA VAL A 44 13.69 6.24 -5.44
C VAL A 44 12.96 7.37 -4.72
N GLU A 45 13.18 8.62 -5.12
CA GLU A 45 12.49 9.77 -4.52
C GLU A 45 10.99 9.74 -4.81
N LYS A 46 10.56 9.39 -6.04
CA LYS A 46 9.14 9.20 -6.36
C LYS A 46 8.51 8.09 -5.53
N MET A 47 9.21 6.96 -5.37
CA MET A 47 8.75 5.85 -4.52
C MET A 47 8.62 6.27 -3.06
N ARG A 48 9.59 7.03 -2.54
CA ARG A 48 9.53 7.60 -1.19
C ARG A 48 8.30 8.49 -1.05
N LEU A 49 8.14 9.50 -1.90
CA LEU A 49 7.01 10.44 -1.85
C LEU A 49 5.66 9.74 -1.99
N ALA A 50 5.55 8.75 -2.87
CA ALA A 50 4.34 7.94 -3.00
C ALA A 50 4.03 7.17 -1.69
N SER A 51 5.05 6.57 -1.08
CA SER A 51 4.91 5.83 0.18
C SER A 51 4.56 6.72 1.38
N GLU A 52 5.07 7.95 1.43
CA GLU A 52 4.79 8.90 2.52
C GLU A 52 3.43 9.60 2.37
N LYS A 53 3.04 9.95 1.14
CA LYS A 53 1.85 10.77 0.89
C LYS A 53 0.63 9.94 0.52
N TRP A 54 0.81 8.82 -0.16
CA TRP A 54 -0.29 8.00 -0.68
C TRP A 54 -0.37 6.61 -0.09
N GLY A 55 0.73 6.04 0.41
CA GLY A 55 0.76 4.67 0.91
C GLY A 55 0.41 3.59 -0.12
N PHE A 56 0.16 4.01 -1.37
CA PHE A 56 -0.32 3.25 -2.50
C PHE A 56 0.27 3.86 -3.77
N PHE A 57 0.73 3.01 -4.69
CA PHE A 57 1.18 3.43 -6.02
C PHE A 57 1.12 2.25 -7.00
N GLN A 58 1.11 2.55 -8.30
CA GLN A 58 1.28 1.56 -9.35
C GLN A 58 2.75 1.51 -9.79
N VAL A 59 3.22 0.33 -10.16
CA VAL A 59 4.55 0.11 -10.71
C VAL A 59 4.41 -0.47 -12.11
N ILE A 60 5.09 0.13 -13.07
CA ILE A 60 5.16 -0.33 -14.46
C ILE A 60 6.62 -0.61 -14.85
N ASN A 61 6.82 -1.33 -15.95
CA ASN A 61 8.16 -1.68 -16.46
C ASN A 61 9.05 -2.36 -15.40
N HIS A 62 8.46 -3.10 -14.47
CA HIS A 62 9.14 -3.83 -13.39
C HIS A 62 9.90 -5.10 -13.87
N GLY A 63 9.93 -5.36 -15.18
CA GLY A 63 10.69 -6.46 -15.77
C GLY A 63 10.08 -7.86 -15.64
N ILE A 64 8.84 -7.99 -15.15
CA ILE A 64 8.11 -9.27 -15.11
C ILE A 64 7.31 -9.38 -16.42
N PRO A 65 7.52 -10.43 -17.24
CA PRO A 65 6.76 -10.61 -18.47
C PRO A 65 5.25 -10.72 -18.22
N GLN A 66 4.44 -10.14 -19.11
CA GLN A 66 2.98 -10.14 -18.98
C GLN A 66 2.41 -11.57 -18.95
N ASP A 67 2.99 -12.49 -19.71
CA ASP A 67 2.53 -13.87 -19.74
C ASP A 67 2.80 -14.60 -18.41
N VAL A 68 3.84 -14.21 -17.68
CA VAL A 68 4.12 -14.71 -16.33
C VAL A 68 3.08 -14.17 -15.35
N ILE A 69 2.81 -12.86 -15.38
CA ILE A 69 1.76 -12.21 -14.56
C ILE A 69 0.43 -12.95 -14.71
N ASN A 70 0.02 -13.27 -15.94
CA ASN A 70 -1.24 -13.96 -16.23
C ASN A 70 -1.29 -15.41 -15.71
N LYS A 71 -0.15 -15.99 -15.32
CA LYS A 71 -0.01 -17.38 -14.85
C LYS A 71 0.28 -17.48 -13.34
N VAL A 72 0.44 -16.36 -12.62
CA VAL A 72 0.87 -16.39 -11.21
C VAL A 72 -0.19 -17.02 -10.30
N ILE A 73 0.21 -18.13 -9.66
CA ILE A 73 -0.40 -18.72 -8.46
C ILE A 73 0.80 -19.14 -7.57
N GLY A 74 0.89 -18.71 -6.31
CA GLY A 74 2.12 -18.90 -5.52
C GLY A 74 2.03 -18.80 -3.98
N HIS A 75 3.18 -18.89 -3.30
CA HIS A 75 3.39 -19.53 -1.97
C HIS A 75 2.75 -18.92 -0.70
N SER A 76 2.29 -17.65 -0.71
CA SER A 76 1.34 -17.09 0.28
C SER A 76 0.56 -15.97 -0.41
N PHE A 77 -0.05 -16.32 -1.52
CA PHE A 77 -0.93 -15.41 -2.23
C PHE A 77 -2.34 -15.60 -1.72
N VAL A 78 -2.98 -14.51 -1.32
CA VAL A 78 -4.42 -14.54 -1.14
C VAL A 78 -5.03 -14.20 -2.49
N CYS A 79 -5.65 -15.21 -3.10
CA CYS A 79 -6.44 -15.03 -4.30
C CYS A 79 -7.88 -14.75 -3.87
N HIS A 80 -8.30 -13.50 -3.98
CA HIS A 80 -9.68 -13.11 -3.78
C HIS A 80 -10.43 -13.21 -5.10
N TYR A 81 -11.34 -14.19 -5.17
CA TYR A 81 -12.33 -14.28 -6.23
C TYR A 81 -13.60 -13.57 -5.77
N TYR A 82 -13.94 -12.47 -6.44
CA TYR A 82 -15.17 -11.72 -6.21
C TYR A 82 -16.19 -12.09 -7.29
N PRO A 83 -17.16 -12.99 -7.02
CA PRO A 83 -18.23 -13.29 -7.95
C PRO A 83 -19.10 -12.06 -8.25
N ALA A 84 -19.74 -12.05 -9.42
CA ALA A 84 -20.75 -11.05 -9.74
C ALA A 84 -21.95 -11.21 -8.80
N TYR A 85 -22.26 -10.18 -8.01
CA TYR A 85 -23.38 -10.19 -7.07
C TYR A 85 -24.29 -8.97 -7.31
N PRO A 86 -25.50 -9.15 -7.90
CA PRO A 86 -26.39 -8.05 -8.29
C PRO A 86 -26.95 -7.22 -7.11
N GLU A 87 -27.00 -7.78 -5.90
CA GLU A 87 -27.81 -7.23 -4.80
C GLU A 87 -27.03 -6.53 -3.68
N LEU A 88 -25.69 -6.48 -3.76
CA LEU A 88 -24.84 -5.93 -2.70
C LEU A 88 -24.19 -4.61 -3.12
N LYS A 89 -25.00 -3.56 -3.33
CA LYS A 89 -24.48 -2.23 -3.70
C LYS A 89 -23.57 -1.57 -2.63
N ASN A 90 -23.44 -2.10 -1.41
CA ASN A 90 -22.77 -1.40 -0.31
C ASN A 90 -21.97 -2.29 0.65
N ARG A 91 -21.62 -3.54 0.30
CA ARG A 91 -20.70 -4.33 1.13
C ARG A 91 -19.27 -4.08 0.71
N TYR A 92 -18.52 -3.43 1.58
CA TYR A 92 -17.08 -3.22 1.48
C TYR A 92 -16.43 -3.71 2.76
N ALA A 93 -15.31 -4.41 2.64
CA ALA A 93 -14.43 -4.63 3.77
C ALA A 93 -13.48 -3.44 3.84
N LYS A 94 -13.52 -2.69 4.94
CA LYS A 94 -12.43 -1.77 5.28
C LYS A 94 -11.22 -2.60 5.65
N CYS A 95 -10.07 -2.27 5.09
CA CYS A 95 -8.85 -3.03 5.31
C CYS A 95 -7.68 -2.09 5.57
N TYR A 96 -6.91 -2.46 6.58
CA TYR A 96 -5.52 -2.07 6.75
C TYR A 96 -4.72 -3.36 6.65
N ASP A 97 -3.58 -3.31 5.97
CA ASP A 97 -2.77 -4.51 5.81
C ASP A 97 -1.83 -4.66 7.01
N PRO A 98 -1.90 -5.77 7.76
CA PRO A 98 -1.10 -5.97 8.96
C PRO A 98 0.39 -6.27 8.66
N ASP A 99 0.82 -6.18 7.41
CA ASP A 99 2.12 -6.61 6.93
C ASP A 99 3.13 -5.45 6.76
N PHE A 100 4.24 -5.69 6.08
CA PHE A 100 5.18 -4.61 5.72
C PHE A 100 4.81 -3.97 4.37
N LEU A 101 4.50 -4.78 3.37
CA LEU A 101 4.28 -4.35 2.00
C LEU A 101 3.41 -5.38 1.29
N THR A 102 2.37 -4.94 0.60
CA THR A 102 1.57 -5.82 -0.26
C THR A 102 1.81 -5.46 -1.72
N ILE A 103 1.96 -6.48 -2.57
CA ILE A 103 1.98 -6.35 -4.02
C ILE A 103 0.71 -7.00 -4.57
N ILE A 104 -0.08 -6.23 -5.31
CA ILE A 104 -1.40 -6.61 -5.80
C ILE A 104 -1.40 -6.64 -7.32
N LEU A 105 -1.84 -7.77 -7.87
CA LEU A 105 -2.28 -7.91 -9.24
C LEU A 105 -3.81 -7.89 -9.26
N GLN A 106 -4.41 -6.98 -10.03
CA GLN A 106 -5.86 -6.93 -10.23
C GLN A 106 -6.22 -6.89 -11.72
N ASP A 107 -7.24 -7.64 -12.12
CA ASP A 107 -7.70 -7.73 -13.51
C ASP A 107 -8.73 -6.65 -13.88
N GLN A 108 -9.48 -6.14 -12.90
CA GLN A 108 -10.58 -5.21 -13.09
C GLN A 108 -10.67 -4.16 -11.97
N LYS A 109 -11.26 -3.01 -12.30
CA LYS A 109 -11.57 -1.92 -11.35
C LYS A 109 -12.41 -2.41 -10.17
N GLY A 110 -12.10 -1.95 -8.97
CA GLY A 110 -12.89 -2.25 -7.76
C GLY A 110 -12.16 -1.99 -6.45
N LEU A 111 -10.84 -1.85 -6.49
CA LEU A 111 -10.05 -1.38 -5.36
C LEU A 111 -10.16 0.14 -5.22
N GLN A 112 -10.38 0.61 -4.00
CA GLN A 112 -10.36 2.03 -3.64
C GLN A 112 -9.44 2.26 -2.45
N VAL A 113 -8.73 3.38 -2.44
CA VAL A 113 -7.93 3.85 -1.31
C VAL A 113 -8.52 5.13 -0.76
N LEU A 114 -8.48 5.30 0.56
CA LEU A 114 -8.85 6.54 1.22
C LEU A 114 -7.66 7.51 1.19
N HIS A 115 -7.84 8.67 0.57
CA HIS A 115 -6.84 9.73 0.55
C HIS A 115 -7.52 11.08 0.81
N LYS A 116 -7.05 11.81 1.83
CA LYS A 116 -7.61 13.12 2.24
C LYS A 116 -9.15 13.09 2.40
N ASP A 117 -9.64 12.09 3.14
CA ASP A 117 -11.07 11.85 3.42
C ASP A 117 -11.93 11.56 2.18
N GLN A 118 -11.30 11.22 1.05
CA GLN A 118 -11.98 10.86 -0.19
C GLN A 118 -11.57 9.46 -0.64
N TRP A 119 -12.56 8.64 -1.02
CA TRP A 119 -12.32 7.35 -1.66
C TRP A 119 -11.92 7.57 -3.11
N ILE A 120 -10.71 7.13 -3.47
CA ILE A 120 -10.14 7.23 -4.81
C ILE A 120 -10.17 5.84 -5.45
N ASP A 121 -10.77 5.73 -6.63
CA ASP A 121 -10.73 4.50 -7.44
C ASP A 121 -9.33 4.26 -7.99
N ILE A 122 -8.83 3.03 -7.85
CA ILE A 122 -7.58 2.60 -8.46
C ILE A 122 -7.92 1.89 -9.77
N ASP A 123 -7.75 2.63 -10.86
CA ASP A 123 -7.88 2.11 -12.21
C ASP A 123 -6.65 1.25 -12.56
N PRO A 124 -6.80 -0.07 -12.78
CA PRO A 124 -5.68 -0.91 -13.15
C PRO A 124 -5.12 -0.51 -14.50
N LEU A 125 -3.81 -0.31 -14.54
CA LEU A 125 -3.06 -0.17 -15.77
C LEU A 125 -2.64 -1.57 -16.25
N GLU A 126 -2.68 -1.78 -17.56
CA GLU A 126 -2.26 -3.04 -18.16
C GLU A 126 -0.80 -3.35 -17.80
N GLY A 127 -0.58 -4.54 -17.26
CA GLY A 127 0.74 -4.98 -16.81
C GLY A 127 1.31 -4.26 -15.59
N ALA A 128 0.54 -3.39 -14.92
CA ALA A 128 0.99 -2.75 -13.69
C ALA A 128 0.73 -3.62 -12.46
N LEU A 129 1.62 -3.47 -11.48
CA LEU A 129 1.43 -3.98 -10.13
C LEU A 129 1.06 -2.83 -9.20
N ILE A 130 0.10 -3.04 -8.31
CA ILE A 130 -0.21 -2.08 -7.25
C ILE A 130 0.62 -2.45 -6.03
N VAL A 131 1.22 -1.46 -5.40
CA VAL A 131 2.00 -1.62 -4.17
C VAL A 131 1.35 -0.81 -3.07
N ASN A 132 1.21 -1.39 -1.88
CA ASN A 132 0.77 -0.66 -0.71
C ASN A 132 1.62 -0.91 0.53
N ILE A 133 1.72 0.12 1.35
CA ILE A 133 2.45 0.13 2.61
C ILE A 133 1.56 -0.49 3.69
N GLY A 134 2.10 -1.46 4.42
CA GLY A 134 1.42 -2.10 5.55
C GLY A 134 1.78 -1.46 6.90
N ASP A 135 0.99 -1.82 7.91
CA ASP A 135 1.10 -1.28 9.28
C ASP A 135 2.46 -1.54 9.92
N LEU A 136 3.08 -2.69 9.67
CA LEU A 136 4.39 -3.00 10.26
C LEU A 136 5.49 -2.12 9.66
N LEU A 137 5.40 -1.78 8.37
CA LEU A 137 6.35 -0.86 7.74
C LEU A 137 6.14 0.58 8.23
N GLN A 138 4.88 0.97 8.45
CA GLN A 138 4.58 2.25 9.11
C GLN A 138 5.11 2.32 10.54
N LEU A 139 4.98 1.24 11.31
CA LEU A 139 5.50 1.13 12.68
C LEU A 139 7.01 1.35 12.73
N ILE A 140 7.76 0.58 11.93
CA ILE A 140 9.23 0.60 11.98
C ILE A 140 9.81 1.86 11.33
N SER A 141 9.05 2.55 10.49
CA SER A 141 9.45 3.81 9.86
C SER A 141 9.04 5.07 10.66
N ASN A 142 8.35 4.90 11.80
CA ASN A 142 7.86 6.00 12.64
C ASN A 142 6.92 6.97 11.89
N ASP A 143 5.92 6.44 11.19
CA ASP A 143 4.99 7.21 10.32
C ASP A 143 5.64 7.91 9.12
N LYS A 144 6.91 7.64 8.80
CA LYS A 144 7.48 8.15 7.55
C LYS A 144 6.74 7.54 6.36
N LEU A 145 6.72 6.22 6.27
CA LEU A 145 5.93 5.50 5.27
C LEU A 145 4.57 5.17 5.90
N ARG A 146 3.47 5.47 5.23
CA ARG A 146 2.13 5.34 5.84
C ARG A 146 1.27 4.38 5.04
N GLY A 147 0.68 3.40 5.71
CA GLY A 147 -0.41 2.63 5.15
C GLY A 147 -1.68 3.49 5.10
N ASN A 148 -2.55 3.19 4.14
CA ASN A 148 -3.85 3.85 4.02
C ASN A 148 -4.99 2.84 4.04
N GLU A 149 -6.12 3.28 4.57
CA GLU A 149 -7.36 2.51 4.53
C GLU A 149 -7.72 2.27 3.07
N HIS A 150 -8.02 1.03 2.74
CA HIS A 150 -8.48 0.66 1.41
C HIS A 150 -9.67 -0.29 1.51
N ARG A 151 -10.43 -0.37 0.42
CA ARG A 151 -11.59 -1.25 0.33
C ARG A 151 -11.76 -1.83 -1.06
N VAL A 152 -12.43 -2.97 -1.12
CA VAL A 152 -12.85 -3.58 -2.38
C VAL A 152 -14.36 -3.46 -2.53
N LEU A 153 -14.78 -2.91 -3.66
CA LEU A 153 -16.18 -2.86 -4.07
C LEU A 153 -16.54 -4.12 -4.85
N ALA A 154 -17.61 -4.80 -4.41
CA ALA A 154 -18.25 -5.83 -5.22
C ALA A 154 -18.94 -5.17 -6.43
N LYS A 155 -18.73 -5.72 -7.63
CA LYS A 155 -19.37 -5.24 -8.86
C LYS A 155 -20.35 -6.27 -9.41
N CYS A 156 -21.31 -5.76 -10.18
CA CYS A 156 -22.34 -6.57 -10.83
C CYS A 156 -21.93 -7.09 -12.22
N VAL A 157 -20.73 -6.74 -12.71
CA VAL A 157 -20.27 -7.08 -14.07
C VAL A 157 -19.11 -8.05 -14.00
N GLY A 158 -19.42 -9.34 -14.13
CA GLY A 158 -18.44 -10.43 -14.23
C GLY A 158 -17.68 -10.75 -12.93
N PRO A 159 -16.99 -11.90 -12.87
CA PRO A 159 -16.08 -12.20 -11.78
C PRO A 159 -14.83 -11.32 -11.85
N ARG A 160 -14.33 -10.91 -10.69
CA ARG A 160 -13.08 -10.15 -10.52
C ARG A 160 -12.09 -10.97 -9.72
N ILE A 161 -10.85 -11.03 -10.20
CA ILE A 161 -9.76 -11.73 -9.51
C ILE A 161 -8.75 -10.69 -9.01
N LEU A 162 -8.43 -10.79 -7.73
CA LEU A 162 -7.34 -10.04 -7.11
C LEU A 162 -6.37 -11.03 -6.48
N VAL A 163 -5.09 -10.90 -6.83
CA VAL A 163 -4.01 -11.73 -6.32
C VAL A 163 -3.08 -10.82 -5.52
N ALA A 164 -3.04 -11.00 -4.20
CA ALA A 164 -2.21 -10.21 -3.29
C ALA A 164 -1.04 -11.05 -2.74
N CYS A 165 0.15 -10.48 -2.77
CA CYS A 165 1.37 -11.03 -2.18
C CYS A 165 1.81 -10.15 -1.01
N PHE A 166 1.84 -10.74 0.19
CA PHE A 166 2.13 -10.02 1.43
C PHE A 166 3.58 -10.26 1.88
N PHE A 167 4.33 -9.18 2.08
CA PHE A 167 5.65 -9.24 2.68
C PHE A 167 5.50 -9.17 4.18
N THR A 168 5.55 -10.33 4.82
CA THR A 168 5.28 -10.45 6.25
C THR A 168 6.09 -11.55 6.92
N THR A 169 6.22 -11.47 8.23
CA THR A 169 6.73 -12.57 9.06
C THR A 169 5.64 -13.16 9.97
N HIS A 170 4.34 -12.97 9.67
CA HIS A 170 3.23 -13.49 10.48
C HIS A 170 3.31 -15.00 10.74
N PHE A 171 3.76 -15.76 9.75
CA PHE A 171 3.84 -17.22 9.83
C PHE A 171 5.17 -17.73 10.38
N GLN A 172 6.10 -16.83 10.70
CA GLN A 172 7.40 -17.19 11.25
C GLN A 172 7.40 -17.00 12.77
N ALA A 173 7.61 -18.09 13.51
CA ALA A 173 7.83 -18.00 14.95
C ALA A 173 9.09 -17.16 15.22
N SER A 174 8.89 -15.95 15.76
CA SER A 174 9.97 -15.00 16.02
C SER A 174 9.73 -14.26 17.33
N ASN A 175 10.79 -14.14 18.12
CA ASN A 175 10.84 -13.28 19.31
C ASN A 175 11.47 -11.92 18.99
N LYS A 176 11.62 -11.57 17.71
CA LYS A 176 12.15 -10.27 17.29
C LYS A 176 11.17 -9.17 17.70
N LEU A 177 11.68 -8.23 18.50
CA LEU A 177 10.97 -6.99 18.81
C LEU A 177 11.12 -6.01 17.66
N TYR A 178 10.00 -5.66 17.04
CA TYR A 178 9.92 -4.63 16.02
C TYR A 178 9.69 -3.27 16.67
N GLY A 179 10.34 -2.26 16.13
CA GLY A 179 10.26 -0.88 16.58
C GLY A 179 11.00 0.00 15.58
N LEU A 180 11.11 1.28 15.88
CA LEU A 180 11.76 2.25 15.01
C LEU A 180 13.16 1.77 14.56
N ILE A 181 13.38 1.78 13.24
CA ILE A 181 14.69 1.64 12.60
C ILE A 181 15.57 2.79 13.08
N LYS A 182 16.66 2.47 13.78
CA LYS A 182 17.48 3.47 14.48
C LYS A 182 18.14 4.45 13.50
N GLU A 183 18.43 3.99 12.30
CA GLU A 183 19.01 4.75 11.19
C GLU A 183 18.06 5.83 10.67
N LEU A 184 16.75 5.73 10.98
CA LEU A 184 15.75 6.74 10.65
C LEU A 184 15.55 7.79 11.75
N LEU A 185 16.25 7.67 12.89
CA LEU A 185 16.25 8.66 13.97
C LEU A 185 17.00 9.92 13.52
N SER A 186 16.34 11.06 13.63
CA SER A 186 16.98 12.38 13.67
C SER A 186 16.81 12.96 15.07
N ALA A 187 17.58 14.00 15.41
CA ALA A 187 17.50 14.67 16.71
C ALA A 187 16.07 15.13 17.08
N ASP A 188 15.21 15.34 16.08
CA ASP A 188 13.84 15.81 16.23
C ASP A 188 12.77 14.69 16.21
N ASN A 189 13.17 13.42 16.07
CA ASN A 189 12.21 12.32 15.84
C ASN A 189 12.16 11.34 17.01
N SER A 190 11.36 11.67 18.04
CA SER A 190 11.06 10.75 19.13
C SER A 190 10.29 9.52 18.61
N PRO A 191 10.56 8.32 19.15
CA PRO A 191 9.77 7.14 18.81
C PRO A 191 8.28 7.38 19.09
N LEU A 192 7.43 7.05 18.12
CA LEU A 192 5.97 7.14 18.24
C LEU A 192 5.35 5.82 18.69
N TYR A 193 6.08 4.72 18.49
CA TYR A 193 5.62 3.37 18.75
C TYR A 193 6.46 2.67 19.79
N LYS A 194 5.81 1.87 20.63
CA LYS A 194 6.49 0.94 21.54
C LYS A 194 7.09 -0.21 20.74
N LYS A 195 8.20 -0.76 21.23
CA LYS A 195 8.71 -2.02 20.68
C LYS A 195 7.67 -3.12 20.90
N THR A 196 7.34 -3.86 19.85
CA THR A 196 6.26 -4.86 19.87
C THR A 196 6.69 -6.16 19.18
N LEU A 197 6.18 -7.29 19.66
CA LEU A 197 6.28 -8.55 18.92
C LEU A 197 5.17 -8.61 17.87
N ILE A 198 5.43 -9.23 16.72
CA ILE A 198 4.40 -9.38 15.68
C ILE A 198 3.19 -10.15 16.19
N LYS A 199 3.39 -11.18 17.03
CA LYS A 199 2.27 -11.90 17.65
C LYS A 199 1.39 -10.99 18.51
N ASP A 200 1.97 -10.00 19.20
CA ASP A 200 1.22 -9.09 20.06
C ASP A 200 0.43 -8.09 19.20
N TYR A 201 1.00 -7.64 18.09
CA TYR A 201 0.30 -6.84 17.09
C TYR A 201 -0.84 -7.62 16.42
N LEU A 202 -0.59 -8.84 15.94
CA LEU A 202 -1.62 -9.69 15.34
C LEU A 202 -2.77 -10.00 16.30
N ASN A 203 -2.47 -10.27 17.56
CA ASN A 203 -3.51 -10.44 18.58
C ASN A 203 -4.38 -9.18 18.71
N SER A 204 -3.78 -7.98 18.66
CA SER A 204 -4.55 -6.74 18.69
C SER A 204 -5.41 -6.51 17.44
N PHE A 205 -4.97 -7.03 16.28
CA PHE A 205 -5.69 -7.00 15.01
C PHE A 205 -6.86 -8.01 14.99
N SER A 206 -6.71 -9.20 15.59
CA SER A 206 -7.74 -10.24 15.60
C SER A 206 -8.80 -10.09 16.71
N ILE A 207 -8.46 -9.48 17.85
CA ILE A 207 -9.35 -9.39 19.02
C ILE A 207 -10.34 -8.24 18.91
N LYS A 208 -10.06 -7.23 18.11
CA LYS A 208 -10.79 -5.97 18.11
C LYS A 208 -11.64 -5.87 16.86
N ASP A 209 -12.89 -5.43 17.02
CA ASP A 209 -13.84 -5.28 15.92
C ASP A 209 -13.15 -4.58 14.74
N TYR A 210 -13.40 -5.08 13.52
CA TYR A 210 -12.86 -4.69 12.20
C TYR A 210 -12.81 -3.16 11.91
N ASN A 211 -13.29 -2.31 12.81
CA ASN A 211 -13.33 -0.86 12.69
C ASN A 211 -12.18 -0.13 13.40
N ASP A 212 -11.48 -0.77 14.35
CA ASP A 212 -10.42 -0.09 15.11
C ASP A 212 -9.04 -0.32 14.48
N TYR A 213 -8.35 0.78 14.17
CA TYR A 213 -7.01 0.76 13.61
C TYR A 213 -6.00 0.17 14.62
N ALA A 214 -5.57 -1.09 14.40
CA ALA A 214 -4.75 -1.86 15.34
C ALA A 214 -3.45 -1.15 15.76
N LEU A 215 -2.87 -0.37 14.84
CA LEU A 215 -1.63 0.35 15.07
C LEU A 215 -1.75 1.44 16.17
N VAL A 216 -2.96 1.95 16.45
CA VAL A 216 -3.23 2.90 17.54
C VAL A 216 -2.79 2.34 18.90
N PHE A 217 -2.95 1.03 19.12
CA PHE A 217 -2.60 0.39 20.39
C PHE A 217 -1.09 0.18 20.58
N MET A 218 -0.31 0.41 19.53
CA MET A 218 1.15 0.34 19.55
C MET A 218 1.79 1.71 19.81
N ARG A 219 1.01 2.79 19.77
CA ARG A 219 1.51 4.14 20.07
C ARG A 219 2.01 4.22 21.51
N LEU A 220 3.10 4.97 21.70
CA LEU A 220 3.51 5.44 23.02
C LEU A 220 2.48 6.46 23.52
N LYS A 221 2.18 6.40 24.82
CA LYS A 221 1.30 7.37 25.49
C LYS A 221 2.05 8.63 25.86
#